data_AF-A0A7C4V8L7-F1
#
_entry.id   AF-A0A7C4V8L7-F1
#
_cell.length_a   1.000
_cell.length_b   1.000
_cell.length_c   1.000
_cell.angle_alpha   90.00
_cell.angle_beta   90.00
_cell.angle_gamma   90.00
#
_symmetry.space_group_name_H-M   'P 1'
#
loop_
_entity.id
_entity.type
_entity.pdbx_description
1 polymer ?
#
loop_
_entity_poly.entity_id
_entity_poly.type
_entity_poly.pdbx_seq_one_letter_code
_entity_poly.pdbx_strand_id
1 'polypeptide(L)'
;LQRKLLEMESAGFTDQEIQSQARLLQQDAYASTERALKEHFVLQKIAEVEKLEVSEDDIDTEIETLAEQTGESPRRVRARLEKEDLLESLMTQILERKALDLVLQHASYEDVPYEPADAVSSVEEQAVPSASVEIPEAEKTPSAETLGE
;
A
#
# COMPACT_ATOMS: atom_id res chain seq x y z
N LEU A 1 3.51 13.48 -5.04
CA LEU A 1 3.86 14.74 -4.34
C LEU A 1 3.23 15.97 -5.00
N GLN A 2 3.48 16.26 -6.29
CA GLN A 2 2.97 17.46 -6.97
C GLN A 2 1.45 17.64 -6.91
N ARG A 3 0.67 16.58 -7.16
CA ARG A 3 -0.79 16.64 -7.06
C ARG A 3 -1.28 17.05 -5.66
N LYS A 4 -0.69 16.47 -4.61
CA LYS A 4 -1.08 16.73 -3.23
C LYS A 4 -0.71 18.15 -2.78
N LEU A 5 0.37 18.72 -3.32
CA LEU A 5 0.74 20.13 -3.10
C LEU A 5 -0.24 21.09 -3.80
N LEU A 6 -0.59 20.84 -5.07
CA LEU A 6 -1.60 21.61 -5.79
C LEU A 6 -2.98 21.58 -5.11
N GLU A 7 -3.36 20.42 -4.55
CA GLU A 7 -4.59 20.28 -3.76
C GLU A 7 -4.53 21.16 -2.49
N MET A 8 -3.40 21.21 -1.78
CA MET A 8 -3.22 22.09 -0.61
C MET A 8 -3.21 23.58 -0.97
N GLU A 9 -2.57 23.97 -2.07
CA GLU A 9 -2.64 25.35 -2.59
C GLU A 9 -4.08 25.76 -2.90
N SER A 10 -4.84 24.87 -3.56
CA SER A 10 -6.26 25.13 -3.89
C SER A 10 -7.18 25.16 -2.68
N ALA A 11 -6.81 24.49 -1.58
CA ALA A 11 -7.55 24.46 -0.32
C ALA A 11 -7.25 25.66 0.60
N GLY A 12 -6.33 26.57 0.19
CA GLY A 12 -6.06 27.82 0.89
C GLY A 12 -5.09 27.72 2.07
N PHE A 13 -4.29 26.64 2.14
CA PHE A 13 -3.21 26.53 3.13
C PHE A 13 -2.13 27.61 2.90
N THR A 14 -1.51 28.07 3.98
CA THR A 14 -0.41 29.04 3.89
C THR A 14 0.87 28.38 3.36
N ASP A 15 1.76 29.18 2.76
CA ASP A 15 3.06 28.69 2.26
C ASP A 15 3.88 27.96 3.34
N GLN A 16 3.78 28.40 4.60
CA GLN A 16 4.48 27.76 5.72
C GLN A 16 3.90 26.38 6.05
N GLU A 17 2.58 26.25 6.05
CA GLU A 17 1.89 24.98 6.28
C GLU A 17 2.18 23.99 5.15
N ILE A 18 2.09 24.44 3.89
CA ILE A 18 2.41 23.64 2.70
C ILE A 18 3.85 23.13 2.77
N GLN A 19 4.81 24.00 3.09
CA GLN A 19 6.21 23.58 3.23
C GLN A 19 6.41 22.59 4.38
N SER A 20 5.72 22.77 5.51
CA SER A 20 5.79 21.83 6.63
C SER A 20 5.28 20.46 6.25
N GLN A 21 4.13 20.38 5.57
CA GLN A 21 3.57 19.12 5.11
C GLN A 21 4.37 18.48 3.99
N ALA A 22 4.93 19.29 3.07
CA ALA A 22 5.81 18.80 2.03
C ALA A 22 7.02 18.06 2.62
N ARG A 23 7.61 18.60 3.71
CA ARG A 23 8.74 17.97 4.40
C ARG A 23 8.35 16.64 5.06
N LEU A 24 7.18 16.59 5.71
CA LEU A 24 6.68 15.34 6.31
C LEU A 24 6.47 14.27 5.24
N LEU A 25 5.76 14.60 4.16
CA LEU A 25 5.53 13.67 3.05
C LEU A 25 6.82 13.19 2.40
N GLN A 26 7.83 14.06 2.29
CA GLN A 26 9.14 13.66 1.79
C GLN A 26 9.83 12.69 2.76
N GLN A 27 9.84 12.99 4.06
CA GLN A 27 10.43 12.12 5.07
C GLN A 27 9.78 10.73 5.09
N ASP A 28 8.46 10.66 5.03
CA ASP A 28 7.71 9.40 4.97
C ASP A 28 8.03 8.61 3.69
N ALA A 29 8.13 9.31 2.56
CA ALA A 29 8.53 8.69 1.30
C ALA A 29 9.95 8.12 1.38
N TYR A 30 10.90 8.82 2.02
CA TYR A 30 12.26 8.31 2.22
C TYR A 30 12.28 7.07 3.12
N ALA A 31 11.60 7.12 4.28
CA ALA A 31 11.59 6.01 5.23
C ALA A 31 10.92 4.76 4.63
N SER A 32 9.80 4.93 3.92
CA SER A 32 9.11 3.81 3.26
C SER A 32 9.93 3.24 2.10
N THR A 33 10.59 4.08 1.29
CA THR A 33 11.46 3.63 0.21
C THR A 33 12.69 2.89 0.74
N GLU A 34 13.32 3.40 1.80
CA GLU A 34 14.46 2.72 2.44
C GLU A 34 14.07 1.32 2.93
N ARG A 35 12.90 1.21 3.58
CA ARG A 35 12.38 -0.09 4.03
C ARG A 35 12.09 -1.02 2.87
N ALA A 36 11.38 -0.55 1.84
CA ALA A 36 11.03 -1.35 0.66
C ALA A 36 12.29 -1.87 -0.06
N LEU A 37 13.34 -1.04 -0.18
CA LEU A 37 14.60 -1.47 -0.77
C LEU A 37 15.31 -2.53 0.07
N LYS A 38 15.28 -2.40 1.41
CA LYS A 38 15.84 -3.43 2.30
C LYS A 38 15.09 -4.75 2.15
N GLU A 39 13.76 -4.71 2.15
CA GLU A 39 12.91 -5.89 1.97
C GLU A 39 13.21 -6.57 0.62
N HIS A 40 13.23 -5.79 -0.46
CA HIS A 40 13.58 -6.25 -1.81
C HIS A 40 14.95 -6.95 -1.85
N PHE A 41 16.01 -6.29 -1.38
CA PHE A 41 17.35 -6.87 -1.44
C PHE A 41 17.52 -8.12 -0.56
N VAL A 42 16.85 -8.17 0.60
CA VAL A 42 16.88 -9.35 1.47
C VAL A 42 16.19 -10.53 0.80
N LEU A 43 14.99 -10.34 0.26
CA LEU A 43 14.23 -11.39 -0.43
C LEU A 43 14.95 -11.86 -1.69
N GLN A 44 15.49 -10.93 -2.48
CA GLN A 44 16.31 -11.26 -3.64
C GLN A 44 17.51 -12.11 -3.22
N LYS A 45 18.18 -11.76 -2.11
CA LYS A 45 19.34 -12.54 -1.66
C LYS A 45 18.96 -13.95 -1.23
N ILE A 46 17.81 -14.11 -0.58
CA ILE A 46 17.27 -15.43 -0.20
C ILE A 46 16.98 -16.24 -1.46
N ALA A 47 16.29 -15.65 -2.44
CA ALA A 47 15.99 -16.31 -3.72
C ALA A 47 17.25 -16.78 -4.45
N GLU A 48 18.32 -15.97 -4.48
CA GLU A 48 19.61 -16.36 -5.06
C GLU A 48 20.26 -17.55 -4.34
N VAL A 49 20.27 -17.53 -3.01
CA VAL A 49 20.93 -18.57 -2.19
C VAL A 49 20.20 -19.90 -2.30
N GLU A 50 18.86 -19.87 -2.24
CA GLU A 50 17.99 -21.04 -2.35
C GLU A 50 17.73 -21.45 -3.81
N LYS A 51 18.23 -20.67 -4.79
CA LYS A 51 18.07 -20.89 -6.23
C LYS A 51 16.61 -21.02 -6.64
N LEU A 52 15.79 -20.10 -6.15
CA LEU A 52 14.40 -20.00 -6.56
C LEU A 52 14.33 -19.52 -8.01
N GLU A 53 13.47 -20.17 -8.79
CA GLU A 53 13.24 -19.83 -10.19
C GLU A 53 11.75 -19.57 -10.44
N VAL A 54 11.48 -18.70 -11.41
CA VAL A 54 10.14 -18.40 -11.90
C VAL A 54 9.95 -19.20 -13.19
N SER A 55 8.93 -20.05 -13.20
CA SER A 55 8.53 -20.85 -14.36
C SER A 55 7.46 -20.10 -15.18
N GLU A 56 7.23 -20.57 -16.42
CA GLU A 56 6.13 -20.03 -17.24
C GLU A 56 4.76 -20.25 -16.58
N ASP A 57 4.56 -21.38 -15.90
CA ASP A 57 3.31 -21.69 -15.20
C ASP A 57 3.02 -20.69 -14.06
N ASP A 58 4.06 -20.21 -13.36
CA ASP A 58 3.90 -19.18 -12.33
C ASP A 58 3.44 -17.85 -12.94
N ILE A 59 4.01 -17.49 -14.10
CA ILE A 59 3.66 -16.27 -14.82
C ILE A 59 2.23 -16.36 -15.33
N ASP A 60 1.83 -17.51 -15.89
CA ASP A 60 0.47 -17.75 -16.34
C ASP A 60 -0.54 -17.65 -15.19
N THR A 61 -0.22 -18.26 -14.04
CA THR A 61 -1.06 -18.20 -12.83
C THR A 61 -1.25 -16.76 -12.34
N GLU A 62 -0.17 -15.96 -12.31
CA GLU A 62 -0.25 -14.56 -11.88
C GLU A 62 -1.03 -13.70 -12.89
N ILE A 63 -0.88 -13.97 -14.20
CA ILE A 63 -1.65 -13.30 -15.25
C ILE A 63 -3.14 -13.63 -15.16
N GLU A 64 -3.49 -14.88 -14.88
CA GLU A 64 -4.88 -15.30 -14.65
C GLU A 64 -5.47 -14.59 -13.43
N THR A 65 -4.73 -14.56 -12.32
CA THR A 65 -5.13 -13.84 -11.10
C THR A 65 -5.35 -12.35 -11.37
N LEU A 66 -4.45 -11.71 -12.12
CA LEU A 66 -4.59 -10.30 -12.48
C LEU A 66 -5.76 -10.06 -13.44
N ALA A 67 -6.04 -11.00 -14.34
CA ALA A 67 -7.18 -10.93 -15.25
C ALA A 67 -8.50 -10.99 -14.48
N GLU A 68 -8.62 -11.88 -13.49
CA GLU A 68 -9.77 -11.96 -12.59
C GLU A 68 -9.98 -10.67 -11.79
N GLN A 69 -8.91 -10.10 -11.22
CA GLN A 69 -8.97 -8.86 -10.43
C GLN A 69 -9.36 -7.64 -11.27
N THR A 70 -8.92 -7.57 -12.53
CA THR A 70 -9.15 -6.43 -13.41
C THR A 70 -10.40 -6.59 -14.29
N GLY A 71 -11.00 -7.78 -14.34
CA GLY A 71 -12.12 -8.09 -15.23
C GLY A 71 -11.73 -8.13 -16.72
N GLU A 72 -10.44 -8.27 -17.02
CA GLU A 72 -9.92 -8.41 -18.39
C GLU A 72 -9.70 -9.89 -18.74
N SER A 73 -9.47 -10.21 -20.02
CA SER A 73 -9.04 -11.56 -20.38
C SER A 73 -7.53 -11.74 -20.17
N PRO A 74 -7.05 -12.94 -19.78
CA PRO A 74 -5.62 -13.21 -19.57
C PRO A 74 -4.75 -12.81 -20.77
N ARG A 75 -5.25 -13.05 -21.99
CA ARG A 75 -4.57 -12.66 -23.23
C ARG A 75 -4.37 -11.14 -23.36
N ARG A 76 -5.34 -10.33 -22.91
CA ARG A 76 -5.21 -8.87 -22.92
C ARG A 76 -4.23 -8.39 -21.87
N VAL A 77 -4.27 -8.97 -20.68
CA VAL A 77 -3.33 -8.67 -19.59
C VAL A 77 -1.90 -8.96 -20.03
N ARG A 78 -1.64 -10.16 -20.57
CA ARG A 78 -0.32 -10.53 -21.11
C ARG A 78 0.16 -9.55 -22.18
N ALA A 79 -0.68 -9.24 -23.17
CA ALA A 79 -0.32 -8.30 -24.23
C ALA A 79 0.00 -6.89 -23.72
N ARG A 80 -0.66 -6.44 -22.63
CA ARG A 80 -0.37 -5.16 -21.98
C ARG A 80 0.96 -5.19 -21.24
N LEU A 81 1.21 -6.24 -20.46
CA LEU A 81 2.47 -6.41 -19.72
C LEU A 81 3.68 -6.46 -20.66
N GLU A 82 3.56 -7.17 -21.79
CA GLU A 82 4.59 -7.21 -22.83
C GLU A 82 4.79 -5.85 -23.50
N LYS A 83 3.69 -5.14 -23.81
CA LYS A 83 3.76 -3.81 -24.45
C LYS A 83 4.40 -2.75 -23.55
N GLU A 84 4.21 -2.85 -22.24
CA GLU A 84 4.71 -1.90 -21.24
C GLU A 84 6.06 -2.34 -20.64
N ASP A 85 6.67 -3.41 -21.14
CA ASP A 85 7.91 -4.01 -20.61
C ASP A 85 7.83 -4.35 -19.10
N LEU A 86 6.63 -4.70 -18.61
CA LEU A 86 6.35 -5.00 -17.21
C LEU A 86 6.52 -6.49 -16.85
N LEU A 87 6.79 -7.34 -17.83
CA LEU A 87 6.90 -8.79 -17.60
C LEU A 87 8.05 -9.13 -16.63
N GLU A 88 9.21 -8.47 -16.76
CA GLU A 88 10.36 -8.66 -15.87
C GLU A 88 10.05 -8.22 -14.42
N SER A 89 9.30 -7.12 -14.28
CA SER A 89 8.83 -6.66 -12.98
C SER A 89 7.89 -7.68 -12.33
N LEU A 90 6.97 -8.25 -13.12
CA LEU A 90 6.08 -9.31 -12.64
C LEU A 90 6.86 -10.54 -12.17
N MET A 91 7.86 -10.98 -12.94
CA MET A 91 8.72 -12.10 -12.53
C MET A 91 9.44 -11.81 -11.23
N THR A 92 9.95 -10.58 -11.05
CA THR A 92 10.61 -10.16 -9.82
C THR A 92 9.66 -10.24 -8.61
N GLN A 93 8.43 -9.76 -8.77
CA GLN A 93 7.40 -9.84 -7.73
C GLN A 93 7.02 -11.29 -7.37
N ILE A 94 6.90 -12.16 -8.37
CA ILE A 94 6.64 -13.60 -8.16
C ILE A 94 7.80 -14.23 -7.37
N LEU A 95 9.04 -13.91 -7.75
CA LEU A 95 10.23 -14.44 -7.09
C LEU A 95 10.31 -14.00 -5.62
N GLU A 96 10.05 -12.72 -5.33
CA GLU A 96 10.00 -12.19 -3.97
C GLU A 96 8.93 -12.88 -3.13
N ARG A 97 7.73 -13.11 -3.69
CA ARG A 97 6.65 -13.83 -3.01
C ARG A 97 7.08 -15.24 -2.65
N LYS A 98 7.69 -15.97 -3.58
CA LYS A 98 8.22 -17.32 -3.33
C LYS A 98 9.30 -17.32 -2.23
N ALA A 99 10.18 -16.33 -2.22
CA ALA A 99 11.19 -16.19 -1.18
C ALA A 99 10.54 -15.94 0.19
N LEU A 100 9.51 -15.10 0.25
CA LEU A 100 8.75 -14.85 1.47
C LEU A 100 8.04 -16.13 1.95
N ASP A 101 7.41 -16.89 1.05
CA ASP A 101 6.74 -18.14 1.38
C ASP A 101 7.74 -19.17 1.95
N LEU A 102 8.96 -19.21 1.43
CA LEU A 102 10.03 -20.05 1.97
C LEU A 102 10.44 -19.63 3.39
N VAL A 103 10.53 -18.32 3.64
CA VAL A 103 10.80 -17.78 4.99
C VAL A 103 9.69 -18.18 5.95
N LEU A 104 8.43 -18.03 5.54
CA LEU A 104 7.26 -18.39 6.35
C LEU A 104 7.19 -19.89 6.66
N GLN A 105 7.61 -20.75 5.73
CA GLN A 105 7.68 -22.20 5.95
C GLN A 105 8.69 -22.60 7.03
N HIS A 106 9.74 -21.81 7.23
CA HIS A 106 10.78 -22.05 8.24
C HIS A 106 10.59 -21.21 9.52
N ALA A 107 9.57 -20.35 9.55
CA ALA A 107 9.29 -19.51 10.71
C ALA A 107 8.71 -20.35 11.86
N SER A 108 9.09 -20.00 13.10
CA SER A 108 8.46 -20.53 14.30
C SER A 108 7.24 -19.68 14.65
N TYR A 109 6.10 -20.34 14.86
CA TYR A 109 4.84 -19.67 15.21
C TYR A 109 4.51 -19.90 16.68
N GLU A 110 4.01 -18.85 17.33
CA GLU A 110 3.41 -18.93 18.67
C GLU A 110 1.94 -18.54 18.54
N ASP A 111 1.04 -19.47 18.84
CA ASP A 111 -0.39 -19.21 18.83
C ASP A 111 -0.77 -18.35 20.03
N VAL A 112 -1.19 -17.11 19.76
CA VAL A 112 -1.75 -16.22 20.77
C VAL A 112 -3.27 -16.22 20.67
N PRO A 113 -4.01 -16.29 21.80
CA PRO A 113 -5.45 -16.12 21.79
C PRO A 113 -5.81 -14.81 21.09
N TYR A 114 -6.79 -14.87 20.19
CA TYR A 114 -7.32 -13.65 19.59
C TYR A 114 -8.05 -12.86 20.67
N GLU A 115 -7.39 -11.85 21.21
CA GLU A 115 -8.05 -10.80 21.96
C GLU A 115 -8.54 -9.77 20.95
N PRO A 116 -9.86 -9.58 20.79
CA PRO A 116 -10.35 -8.48 19.98
C PRO A 116 -9.78 -7.20 20.61
N ALA A 117 -8.86 -6.55 19.90
CA ALA A 117 -8.46 -5.20 20.25
C ALA A 117 -9.74 -4.39 20.34
N ASP A 118 -10.03 -3.84 21.53
CA ASP A 118 -11.11 -2.87 21.69
C ASP A 118 -10.96 -1.87 20.55
N ALA A 119 -12.04 -1.76 19.77
CA ALA A 119 -12.03 -1.06 18.50
C ALA A 119 -11.37 0.32 18.66
N VAL A 120 -10.45 0.63 17.75
CA VAL A 120 -9.84 1.93 17.48
C VAL A 120 -9.00 2.53 18.62
N SER A 121 -7.78 2.00 18.81
CA SER A 121 -6.66 2.84 19.24
C SER A 121 -5.49 2.63 18.27
N SER A 122 -4.87 3.74 17.86
CA SER A 122 -3.74 3.81 16.91
C SER A 122 -4.07 3.74 15.40
N VAL A 123 -5.02 4.55 14.93
CA VAL A 123 -4.73 5.33 13.70
C VAL A 123 -3.65 6.40 14.00
N GLU A 124 -3.40 6.69 15.28
CA GLU A 124 -2.38 7.62 15.77
C GLU A 124 -0.92 7.14 15.62
N GLU A 125 -0.62 5.84 15.50
CA GLU A 125 0.81 5.39 15.43
C GLU A 125 1.40 5.46 14.01
N GLN A 126 0.57 5.62 12.98
CA GLN A 126 1.02 5.96 11.62
C GLN A 126 0.76 7.42 11.24
N ALA A 127 0.28 8.25 12.18
CA ALA A 127 0.24 9.68 11.99
C ALA A 127 1.62 10.27 12.35
N VAL A 128 2.37 10.66 11.32
CA VAL A 128 3.38 11.73 11.42
C VAL A 128 2.96 12.79 12.44
N PRO A 129 3.85 13.30 13.32
CA PRO A 129 3.49 14.19 14.41
C PRO A 129 3.07 15.53 13.82
N SER A 130 1.80 15.65 13.44
CA SER A 130 1.19 16.87 13.00
C SER A 130 0.63 17.54 14.24
N ALA A 131 1.31 18.61 14.63
CA ALA A 131 0.91 19.49 15.71
C ALA A 131 -0.60 19.79 15.65
N SER A 132 -1.24 19.73 16.80
CA SER A 132 -2.65 19.93 17.06
C SER A 132 -3.24 21.10 16.27
N VAL A 133 -4.13 20.81 15.33
CA VAL A 133 -5.09 21.79 14.80
C VAL A 133 -6.47 21.31 15.23
N GLU A 134 -7.04 21.99 16.22
CA GLU A 134 -8.44 21.82 16.63
C GLU A 134 -9.35 22.25 15.47
N ILE A 135 -10.19 21.33 14.99
CA ILE A 135 -11.23 21.61 14.01
C ILE A 135 -12.52 21.87 14.81
N PRO A 136 -13.19 23.03 14.65
CA PRO A 136 -14.40 23.32 15.42
C PRO A 136 -15.59 22.49 14.94
N GLU A 137 -16.38 22.03 15.90
CA GLU A 137 -17.56 21.17 15.77
C GLU A 137 -18.69 21.86 14.96
N ALA A 138 -19.20 21.20 13.91
CA ALA A 138 -20.29 21.71 13.09
C ALA A 138 -21.66 21.47 13.75
N GLU A 139 -22.45 22.54 13.91
CA GLU A 139 -23.80 22.53 14.49
C GLU A 139 -24.80 21.63 13.73
N LYS A 140 -25.63 20.92 14.51
CA LYS A 140 -26.77 20.12 14.06
C LYS A 140 -27.84 20.96 13.34
N THR A 141 -28.22 20.55 12.14
CA THR A 141 -29.48 20.97 11.48
C THR A 141 -30.69 20.31 12.15
N PRO A 142 -31.81 21.03 12.38
CA PRO A 142 -32.98 20.45 13.04
C PRO A 142 -33.96 19.78 12.06
N SER A 143 -34.41 18.61 12.51
CA SER A 143 -35.73 17.97 12.42
C SER A 143 -36.59 18.09 11.16
N ALA A 144 -36.86 16.90 10.59
CA ALA A 144 -37.90 16.62 9.62
C ALA A 144 -39.32 16.92 10.17
N GLU A 145 -40.11 17.63 9.36
CA GLU A 145 -41.55 17.80 9.54
C GLU A 145 -42.32 16.50 9.26
N THR A 146 -43.38 16.35 10.04
CA THR A 146 -44.24 15.19 10.27
C THR A 146 -45.24 14.92 9.13
N LEU A 147 -45.38 13.66 8.72
CA LEU A 147 -46.54 13.16 7.95
C LEU A 147 -47.70 12.78 8.89
N GLY A 148 -48.88 13.36 8.63
CA GLY A 148 -50.21 13.04 9.14
C GLY A 148 -51.12 14.22 8.73
N GLU A 149 -52.25 14.07 8.05
CA GLU A 149 -53.25 13.00 7.91
C GLU A 149 -53.65 12.77 6.44
#